data_AF-A0A0B2VZZ4-F1
#
_entry.id   AF-A0A0B2VZZ4-F1
#
_cell.length_a   1.000
_cell.length_b   1.000
_cell.length_c   1.000
_cell.angle_alpha   90.00
_cell.angle_beta   90.00
_cell.angle_gamma   90.00
#
_symmetry.space_group_name_H-M   'P 1'
#
loop_
_entity.id
_entity.type
_entity.pdbx_description
1 polymer ?
#
loop_
_entity_poly.entity_id
_entity_poly.type
_entity_poly.pdbx_seq_one_letter_code
_entity_poly.pdbx_strand_id
1 'polypeptide(L)'
;MREKVRSIYADLYVKGSHRARHLPRLARPWRPRVIAWAGPTAFYRNRFYKMDQWYKARIDKPEVIPKLHIIDPDKYLHSLEERLKEADQPKLDIGFKERTRKVPKKPLSREELEKLSRTLQLKVDIREVDHCSLEIFHHYRVFDDLFGANVFFRIVQYLTVSYGKCDVYHGNVLDAADTIKRPSVAIESVGGGFTSLLVLNLDGNPYSESEELLHWMVLNIEDGKEVATGTEVVPYIQALPFKGTGFHRFVFVLFRHQQPINFSAYKLKSNDLSARIFSMRHFYKENESSLTPSSIAFSQVIWDMSVNKALHALGMKAPLYEYEYRPPLKMPQKEFPNKAQPFDLYLDQFRDPLVVEAELLKRRLRMSRVDQGPQQPKYPDMSYAENKKKLPAWQHARLINENSAHGKNFALWNNPIE
;
A
#
# COMPACT_ATOMS: atom_id res chain seq x y z
N MET A 1 -51.64 44.71 -14.87
CA MET A 1 -51.67 43.29 -15.24
C MET A 1 -50.88 42.51 -14.21
N ARG A 2 -51.48 41.56 -13.48
CA ARG A 2 -50.75 40.75 -12.48
C ARG A 2 -50.00 39.62 -13.19
N GLU A 3 -48.69 39.57 -13.02
CA GLU A 3 -47.83 38.51 -13.57
C GLU A 3 -48.28 37.13 -13.07
N LYS A 4 -48.40 36.18 -14.00
CA LYS A 4 -48.78 34.80 -13.69
C LYS A 4 -47.55 34.08 -13.13
N VAL A 5 -47.64 33.60 -11.90
CA VAL A 5 -46.61 32.76 -11.28
C VAL A 5 -46.46 31.47 -12.09
N ARG A 6 -45.31 31.30 -12.76
CA ARG A 6 -44.92 30.07 -13.45
C ARG A 6 -44.43 29.04 -12.42
N SER A 7 -44.61 27.75 -12.69
CA SER A 7 -44.01 26.72 -11.84
C SER A 7 -42.50 26.64 -12.12
N ILE A 8 -41.70 26.44 -11.07
CA ILE A 8 -40.22 26.34 -11.14
C ILE A 8 -39.78 25.20 -12.09
N TYR A 9 -40.67 24.24 -12.35
CA TYR A 9 -40.43 23.07 -13.19
C TYR A 9 -40.88 23.23 -14.65
N ALA A 10 -41.46 24.38 -15.04
CA ALA A 10 -41.98 24.60 -16.40
C ALA A 10 -40.89 24.76 -17.47
N ASP A 11 -39.67 25.15 -17.06
CA ASP A 11 -38.56 25.45 -17.98
C ASP A 11 -37.69 24.21 -18.29
N LEU A 12 -37.88 23.10 -17.58
CA LEU A 12 -37.21 21.83 -17.85
C LEU A 12 -38.01 21.04 -18.91
N TYR A 13 -37.66 21.25 -20.18
CA TYR A 13 -38.31 20.57 -21.30
C TYR A 13 -37.87 19.10 -21.42
N VAL A 14 -38.76 18.17 -21.04
CA VAL A 14 -38.61 16.74 -21.36
C VAL A 14 -39.45 16.42 -22.60
N LYS A 15 -38.77 16.09 -23.70
CA LYS A 15 -39.40 15.77 -25.00
C LYS A 15 -40.38 14.61 -24.84
N GLY A 16 -41.66 14.84 -25.13
CA GLY A 16 -42.74 13.83 -25.01
C GLY A 16 -43.60 13.93 -23.74
N SER A 17 -43.34 14.87 -22.83
CA SER A 17 -44.17 15.05 -21.63
C SER A 17 -45.36 16.00 -21.87
N HIS A 18 -46.59 15.50 -21.71
CA HIS A 18 -47.81 16.32 -21.71
C HIS A 18 -48.04 16.92 -20.31
N ARG A 19 -47.20 17.87 -19.89
CA ARG A 19 -47.37 18.59 -18.61
C ARG A 19 -47.98 19.98 -18.83
N ALA A 20 -48.90 20.38 -17.95
CA ALA A 20 -49.50 21.69 -17.97
C ALA A 20 -48.47 22.77 -17.59
N ARG A 21 -48.25 23.76 -18.47
CA ARG A 21 -47.26 24.84 -18.28
C ARG A 21 -47.63 25.85 -17.17
N HIS A 22 -48.85 25.79 -16.67
CA HIS A 22 -49.36 26.70 -15.65
C HIS A 22 -50.13 25.91 -14.60
N LEU A 23 -50.08 26.36 -13.36
CA LEU A 23 -50.93 25.82 -12.29
C LEU A 23 -52.40 26.05 -12.65
N PRO A 24 -53.26 25.02 -12.64
CA PRO A 24 -54.69 25.20 -12.87
C PRO A 24 -55.27 26.08 -11.76
N ARG A 25 -56.02 27.13 -12.14
CA ARG A 25 -56.76 27.94 -11.17
C ARG A 25 -57.88 27.07 -10.58
N LEU A 26 -57.80 26.78 -9.29
CA LEU A 26 -58.96 26.35 -8.51
C LEU A 26 -59.96 27.51 -8.48
N ALA A 27 -60.91 27.53 -9.43
CA ALA A 27 -62.14 28.27 -9.22
C ALA A 27 -62.79 27.69 -7.96
N ARG A 28 -63.16 28.57 -7.02
CA ARG A 28 -63.79 28.17 -5.75
C ARG A 28 -64.90 27.15 -6.04
N PRO A 29 -65.01 26.05 -5.28
CA PRO A 29 -66.03 25.05 -5.54
C PRO A 29 -67.41 25.68 -5.31
N TRP A 30 -68.19 25.82 -6.39
CA TRP A 30 -69.63 25.96 -6.28
C TRP A 30 -70.14 24.73 -5.55
N ARG A 31 -70.70 24.92 -4.35
CA ARG A 31 -71.44 23.84 -3.67
C ARG A 31 -72.63 23.46 -4.56
N PRO A 32 -72.78 22.21 -5.01
CA PRO A 32 -74.05 21.80 -5.60
C PRO A 32 -75.02 21.57 -4.45
N ARG A 33 -76.05 22.42 -4.34
CA ARG A 33 -77.29 22.08 -3.64
C ARG A 33 -78.09 21.15 -4.56
N VAL A 34 -77.72 19.87 -4.63
CA VAL A 34 -78.60 18.85 -5.20
C VAL A 34 -78.41 17.56 -4.42
N ILE A 35 -79.39 17.24 -3.58
CA ILE A 35 -79.67 15.86 -3.19
C ILE A 35 -80.20 15.20 -4.47
N ALA A 36 -79.28 14.70 -5.31
CA ALA A 36 -79.64 13.96 -6.50
C ALA A 36 -79.68 12.49 -6.12
N TRP A 37 -80.91 11.99 -6.01
CA TRP A 37 -81.26 10.58 -6.00
C TRP A 37 -80.40 9.81 -7.01
N ALA A 38 -79.47 9.02 -6.48
CA ALA A 38 -78.58 8.20 -7.28
C ALA A 38 -79.40 7.01 -7.82
N GLY A 39 -79.89 7.13 -9.06
CA GLY A 39 -80.58 6.02 -9.75
C GLY A 39 -79.72 4.76 -9.84
N PRO A 40 -80.29 3.61 -10.27
CA PRO A 40 -79.67 2.26 -10.22
C PRO A 40 -78.26 2.18 -10.82
N THR A 41 -77.92 3.13 -11.68
CA THR A 41 -76.60 3.35 -12.25
C THR A 41 -75.46 3.63 -11.26
N ALA A 42 -75.73 4.03 -10.02
CA ALA A 42 -74.70 4.28 -9.02
C ALA A 42 -74.14 2.99 -8.37
N PHE A 43 -74.81 1.85 -8.57
CA PHE A 43 -74.45 0.57 -7.98
C PHE A 43 -73.76 -0.40 -8.97
N TYR A 44 -73.38 0.07 -10.16
CA TYR A 44 -72.57 -0.77 -11.06
C TYR A 44 -71.17 -1.00 -10.47
N ARG A 45 -70.85 -2.28 -10.26
CA ARG A 45 -69.64 -2.82 -9.60
C ARG A 45 -68.29 -2.31 -10.16
N ASN A 46 -68.28 -1.70 -11.34
CA ASN A 46 -67.06 -1.39 -12.11
C ASN A 46 -66.79 0.11 -12.36
N ARG A 47 -67.53 1.04 -11.74
CA ARG A 47 -67.31 2.49 -12.01
C ARG A 47 -66.14 3.12 -11.24
N PHE A 48 -65.61 2.44 -10.21
CA PHE A 48 -64.54 2.94 -9.33
C PHE A 48 -63.11 2.44 -9.67
N TYR A 49 -62.87 1.89 -10.86
CA TYR A 49 -61.55 1.30 -11.22
C TYR A 49 -60.72 2.07 -12.25
N LYS A 50 -60.99 3.35 -12.51
CA LYS A 50 -59.84 4.22 -12.85
C LYS A 50 -59.19 4.58 -11.53
N MET A 51 -58.26 3.73 -11.09
CA MET A 51 -57.32 4.05 -10.01
C MET A 51 -56.77 5.44 -10.27
N ASP A 52 -57.23 6.40 -9.46
CA ASP A 52 -56.92 7.80 -9.66
C ASP A 52 -55.42 7.96 -9.38
N GLN A 53 -54.62 8.14 -10.45
CA GLN A 53 -53.17 8.32 -10.34
C GLN A 53 -52.83 9.49 -9.40
N TRP A 54 -53.76 10.45 -9.27
CA TRP A 54 -53.68 11.56 -8.34
C TRP A 54 -53.66 11.15 -6.86
N TYR A 55 -54.28 10.02 -6.50
CA TYR A 55 -54.30 9.52 -5.12
C TYR A 55 -52.99 8.81 -4.74
N LYS A 56 -52.33 8.11 -5.68
CA LYS A 56 -50.99 7.52 -5.44
C LYS A 56 -49.88 8.57 -5.34
N ALA A 57 -49.93 9.63 -6.15
CA ALA A 57 -48.94 10.70 -6.11
C ALA A 57 -48.87 11.44 -4.76
N ARG A 58 -49.90 11.32 -3.90
CA ARG A 58 -49.88 11.83 -2.52
C ARG A 58 -49.33 10.86 -1.48
N ILE A 59 -49.26 9.57 -1.80
CA ILE A 59 -48.83 8.50 -0.87
C ILE A 59 -47.39 8.06 -1.15
N ASP A 60 -46.85 8.37 -2.33
CA ASP A 60 -45.44 8.13 -2.63
C ASP A 60 -44.59 8.92 -1.61
N LYS A 61 -43.99 8.17 -0.67
CA LYS A 61 -42.93 8.69 0.20
C LYS A 61 -41.94 9.40 -0.72
N PRO A 62 -41.49 10.62 -0.40
CA PRO A 62 -40.49 11.29 -1.22
C PRO A 62 -39.33 10.31 -1.37
N GLU A 63 -39.03 9.92 -2.61
CA GLU A 63 -37.85 9.11 -2.89
C GLU A 63 -36.67 9.94 -2.38
N VAL A 64 -36.16 9.56 -1.20
CA VAL A 64 -34.94 10.15 -0.67
C VAL A 64 -33.82 9.54 -1.51
N ILE A 65 -33.66 10.10 -2.71
CA ILE A 65 -32.49 9.92 -3.54
C ILE A 65 -31.32 10.03 -2.57
N PRO A 66 -30.45 9.01 -2.44
CA PRO A 66 -29.27 9.14 -1.59
C PRO A 66 -28.66 10.48 -1.97
N LYS A 67 -28.44 11.36 -0.98
CA LYS A 67 -27.84 12.66 -1.22
C LYS A 67 -26.53 12.36 -1.92
N LEU A 68 -26.53 12.45 -3.24
CA LEU A 68 -25.33 12.29 -4.02
C LEU A 68 -24.47 13.42 -3.49
N HIS A 69 -23.34 13.08 -2.90
CA HIS A 69 -22.33 14.07 -2.61
C HIS A 69 -21.85 14.53 -3.97
N ILE A 70 -22.58 15.48 -4.55
CA ILE A 70 -22.14 16.24 -5.69
C ILE A 70 -20.93 16.99 -5.14
N ILE A 71 -19.75 16.51 -5.54
CA ILE A 71 -18.50 17.18 -5.26
C ILE A 71 -18.62 18.51 -5.99
N ASP A 72 -18.97 19.58 -5.27
CA ASP A 72 -19.01 20.92 -5.84
C ASP A 72 -17.58 21.25 -6.27
N PRO A 73 -17.26 21.32 -7.58
CA PRO A 73 -15.89 21.55 -8.03
C PRO A 73 -15.35 22.87 -7.47
N ASP A 74 -16.23 23.86 -7.27
CA ASP A 74 -15.92 25.16 -6.69
C ASP A 74 -15.52 25.12 -5.20
N LYS A 75 -15.89 24.07 -4.45
CA LYS A 75 -15.43 23.86 -3.06
C LYS A 75 -14.05 23.21 -2.97
N TYR A 76 -13.54 22.72 -4.10
CA TYR A 76 -12.33 21.91 -4.22
C TYR A 76 -11.35 22.55 -5.19
N LEU A 77 -11.13 23.87 -5.04
CA LEU A 77 -10.25 24.68 -5.90
C LEU A 77 -8.81 24.16 -5.95
N HIS A 78 -8.34 23.54 -4.87
CA HIS A 78 -7.01 22.95 -4.82
C HIS A 78 -6.92 21.71 -5.70
N SER A 79 -5.97 21.75 -6.64
CA SER A 79 -5.60 20.61 -7.48
C SER A 79 -5.16 19.42 -6.62
N LEU A 80 -5.18 18.21 -7.19
CA LEU A 80 -4.66 17.02 -6.50
C LEU A 80 -3.18 17.21 -6.12
N GLU A 81 -2.42 17.85 -7.00
CA GLU A 81 -1.01 18.19 -6.77
C GLU A 81 -0.86 19.08 -5.54
N GLU A 82 -1.65 20.14 -5.40
CA GLU A 82 -1.60 21.03 -4.23
C GLU A 82 -1.93 20.31 -2.92
N ARG A 83 -2.82 19.32 -2.94
CA ARG A 83 -3.19 18.55 -1.75
C ARG A 83 -2.14 17.52 -1.35
N LEU A 84 -1.41 16.99 -2.34
CA LEU A 84 -0.35 16.03 -2.12
C LEU A 84 1.02 16.71 -1.92
N LYS A 85 1.12 18.02 -2.18
CA LYS A 85 2.35 18.78 -2.03
C LYS A 85 2.74 18.84 -0.56
N GLU A 86 3.84 18.17 -0.23
CA GLU A 86 4.51 18.34 1.05
C GLU A 86 5.22 19.70 1.10
N ALA A 87 5.55 20.17 2.30
CA ALA A 87 6.21 21.48 2.46
C ALA A 87 7.56 21.50 1.72
N ASP A 88 7.74 22.44 0.78
CA ASP A 88 9.00 22.65 0.06
C ASP A 88 10.08 23.14 1.04
N GLN A 89 10.89 22.22 1.55
CA GLN A 89 12.08 22.55 2.33
C GLN A 89 13.32 22.43 1.44
N PRO A 90 14.33 23.31 1.59
CA PRO A 90 15.54 23.23 0.81
C PRO A 90 16.30 21.94 1.12
N LYS A 91 16.73 21.21 0.08
CA LYS A 91 17.55 20.01 0.24
C LYS A 91 18.98 20.38 0.62
N LEU A 92 19.52 19.73 1.66
CA LEU A 92 20.88 19.95 2.16
C LEU A 92 21.80 18.81 1.72
N ASP A 93 22.88 19.16 1.02
CA ASP A 93 23.95 18.22 0.65
C ASP A 93 25.02 18.18 1.76
N ILE A 94 25.16 17.02 2.42
CA ILE A 94 26.15 16.78 3.48
C ILE A 94 27.42 16.08 2.97
N GLY A 95 27.47 15.76 1.68
CA GLY A 95 28.54 14.98 1.07
C GLY A 95 29.73 15.77 0.57
N PHE A 96 30.62 15.05 -0.09
CA PHE A 96 31.70 15.66 -0.87
C PHE A 96 31.16 16.31 -2.15
N LYS A 97 31.88 17.32 -2.63
CA LYS A 97 31.63 17.89 -3.96
C LYS A 97 31.84 16.82 -5.05
N GLU A 98 31.02 16.91 -6.09
CA GLU A 98 31.07 15.99 -7.21
C GLU A 98 32.46 15.99 -7.88
N ARG A 99 33.02 14.78 -8.08
CA ARG A 99 34.28 14.61 -8.80
C ARG A 99 34.01 14.68 -10.30
N THR A 100 34.67 15.61 -11.00
CA THR A 100 34.73 15.60 -12.46
C THR A 100 35.42 14.32 -12.93
N ARG A 101 34.63 13.38 -13.45
CA ARG A 101 35.13 12.14 -14.02
C ARG A 101 35.96 12.46 -15.26
N LYS A 102 37.17 11.88 -15.33
CA LYS A 102 37.91 11.87 -16.60
C LYS A 102 37.16 10.95 -17.54
N VAL A 103 36.42 11.53 -18.49
CA VAL A 103 35.78 10.76 -19.55
C VAL A 103 36.89 9.98 -20.27
N PRO A 104 36.82 8.63 -20.34
CA PRO A 104 37.80 7.87 -21.09
C PRO A 104 37.88 8.42 -22.50
N LYS A 105 39.09 8.51 -23.06
CA LYS A 105 39.27 8.99 -24.44
C LYS A 105 38.40 8.13 -25.35
N LYS A 106 37.49 8.76 -26.10
CA LYS A 106 36.59 8.05 -27.02
C LYS A 106 37.45 7.22 -27.98
N PRO A 107 37.23 5.89 -28.08
CA PRO A 107 38.03 5.04 -28.97
C PRO A 107 37.76 5.35 -30.44
N LEU A 108 36.58 5.91 -30.76
CA LEU A 108 36.12 6.22 -32.10
C LEU A 108 36.03 7.73 -32.34
N SER A 109 36.33 8.14 -33.56
CA SER A 109 36.16 9.53 -33.99
C SER A 109 34.68 9.92 -34.03
N ARG A 110 34.39 11.22 -33.92
CA ARG A 110 33.01 11.74 -33.93
C ARG A 110 32.28 11.38 -35.24
N GLU A 111 32.99 11.36 -36.35
CA GLU A 111 32.44 11.05 -37.68
C GLU A 111 32.03 9.58 -37.81
N GLU A 112 32.82 8.66 -37.26
CA GLU A 112 32.50 7.22 -37.25
C GLU A 112 31.29 6.92 -36.36
N LEU A 113 31.20 7.57 -35.19
CA LEU A 113 30.04 7.48 -34.32
C LEU A 113 28.76 7.99 -35.02
N GLU A 114 28.86 9.07 -35.80
CA GLU A 114 27.74 9.59 -36.58
C GLU A 114 27.29 8.59 -37.66
N LYS A 115 28.25 8.01 -38.41
CA LYS A 115 27.96 6.99 -39.43
C LYS A 115 27.24 5.79 -38.82
N LEU A 116 27.76 5.25 -37.70
CA LEU A 116 27.16 4.12 -36.98
C LEU A 116 25.79 4.46 -36.38
N SER A 117 25.59 5.71 -35.94
CA SER A 117 24.29 6.18 -35.45
C SER A 117 23.26 6.25 -36.59
N ARG A 118 23.63 6.78 -37.76
CA ARG A 118 22.76 6.84 -38.95
C ARG A 118 22.37 5.46 -39.46
N THR A 119 23.26 4.48 -39.35
CA THR A 119 22.98 3.09 -39.74
C THR A 119 22.35 2.24 -38.62
N LEU A 120 22.08 2.82 -37.44
CA LEU A 120 21.55 2.13 -36.25
C LEU A 120 22.40 0.93 -35.79
N GLN A 121 23.72 1.00 -36.01
CA GLN A 121 24.68 -0.05 -35.63
C GLN A 121 25.49 0.29 -34.37
N LEU A 122 25.27 1.47 -33.78
CA LEU A 122 25.96 1.92 -32.59
C LEU A 122 25.53 1.08 -31.38
N LYS A 123 26.47 0.33 -30.80
CA LYS A 123 26.27 -0.48 -29.60
C LYS A 123 26.92 0.22 -28.41
N VAL A 124 26.20 0.29 -27.30
CA VAL A 124 26.71 0.80 -26.02
C VAL A 124 27.00 -0.41 -25.14
N ASP A 125 28.19 -0.47 -24.54
CA ASP A 125 28.46 -1.48 -23.53
C ASP A 125 27.73 -1.12 -22.24
N ILE A 126 26.71 -1.92 -21.91
CA ILE A 126 25.85 -1.70 -20.74
C ILE A 126 26.66 -1.84 -19.45
N ARG A 127 27.78 -2.59 -19.46
CA ARG A 127 28.61 -2.80 -18.27
C ARG A 127 29.41 -1.56 -17.85
N GLU A 128 29.70 -0.68 -18.80
CA GLU A 128 30.42 0.58 -18.53
C GLU A 128 29.48 1.74 -18.16
N VAL A 129 28.16 1.55 -18.35
CA VAL A 129 27.17 2.58 -18.02
C VAL A 129 26.97 2.62 -16.50
N ASP A 130 27.21 3.80 -15.93
CA ASP A 130 26.89 4.03 -14.53
C ASP A 130 25.37 4.00 -14.31
N HIS A 131 24.95 3.22 -13.33
CA HIS A 131 23.56 3.02 -12.95
C HIS A 131 23.20 3.72 -11.63
N CYS A 132 24.13 4.46 -11.03
CA CYS A 132 23.89 5.22 -9.81
C CYS A 132 22.97 6.43 -10.10
N SER A 133 21.72 6.39 -9.64
CA SER A 133 20.83 7.54 -9.61
C SER A 133 20.44 7.91 -8.18
N LEU A 134 20.51 9.21 -7.88
CA LEU A 134 20.05 9.79 -6.60
C LEU A 134 18.54 9.66 -6.42
N GLU A 135 17.77 9.64 -7.51
CA GLU A 135 16.31 9.54 -7.45
C GLU A 135 15.85 8.22 -6.83
N ILE A 136 16.62 7.14 -7.03
CA ILE A 136 16.33 5.82 -6.45
C ILE A 136 16.34 5.92 -4.93
N PHE A 137 17.37 6.53 -4.34
CA PHE A 137 17.46 6.68 -2.89
C PHE A 137 16.35 7.55 -2.30
N HIS A 138 15.90 8.57 -3.03
CA HIS A 138 14.74 9.37 -2.64
C HIS A 138 13.44 8.58 -2.74
N HIS A 139 13.27 7.76 -3.78
CA HIS A 139 12.10 6.89 -3.93
C HIS A 139 11.98 5.89 -2.77
N TYR A 140 13.09 5.29 -2.37
CA TYR A 140 13.15 4.37 -1.22
C TYR A 140 13.29 5.07 0.14
N ARG A 141 13.29 6.42 0.18
CA ARG A 141 13.43 7.24 1.39
C ARG A 141 14.63 6.87 2.27
N VAL A 142 15.72 6.39 1.66
CA VAL A 142 16.89 5.90 2.40
C VAL A 142 17.59 7.05 3.15
N PHE A 143 17.74 8.21 2.50
CA PHE A 143 18.37 9.36 3.15
C PHE A 143 17.52 9.96 4.26
N ASP A 144 16.20 10.01 4.07
CA ASP A 144 15.26 10.56 5.05
C ASP A 144 15.33 9.82 6.38
N ASP A 145 15.42 8.48 6.32
CA ASP A 145 15.46 7.65 7.52
C ASP A 145 16.85 7.69 8.18
N LEU A 146 17.94 7.67 7.40
CA LEU A 146 19.31 7.69 7.93
C LEU A 146 19.71 9.04 8.55
N PHE A 147 19.43 10.15 7.87
CA PHE A 147 19.96 11.48 8.23
C PHE A 147 18.86 12.49 8.58
N GLY A 148 17.60 12.17 8.29
CA GLY A 148 16.46 13.07 8.43
C GLY A 148 15.98 13.63 7.09
N ALA A 149 14.75 14.15 7.11
CA ALA A 149 14.11 14.72 5.93
C ALA A 149 14.95 15.81 5.26
N ASN A 150 14.96 15.81 3.93
CA ASN A 150 15.62 16.81 3.08
C ASN A 150 17.16 16.82 3.13
N VAL A 151 17.79 15.81 3.74
CA VAL A 151 19.24 15.63 3.70
C VAL A 151 19.58 14.62 2.60
N PHE A 152 20.66 14.86 1.85
CA PHE A 152 21.18 13.89 0.89
C PHE A 152 22.69 14.06 0.74
N PHE A 153 23.33 13.10 0.07
CA PHE A 153 24.69 13.26 -0.41
C PHE A 153 24.88 12.53 -1.73
N ARG A 154 25.91 12.92 -2.48
CA ARG A 154 26.26 12.28 -3.75
C ARG A 154 27.24 11.14 -3.54
N ILE A 155 27.11 10.08 -4.35
CA ILE A 155 28.10 9.01 -4.39
C ILE A 155 29.34 9.53 -5.12
N VAL A 156 30.42 9.70 -4.37
CA VAL A 156 31.69 10.26 -4.87
C VAL A 156 32.79 9.20 -5.00
N GLN A 157 32.62 8.06 -4.31
CA GLN A 157 33.53 6.93 -4.29
C GLN A 157 32.76 5.65 -4.63
N TYR A 158 33.26 4.84 -5.57
CA TYR A 158 32.59 3.59 -5.89
C TYR A 158 32.77 2.56 -4.77
N LEU A 159 31.65 1.94 -4.43
CA LEU A 159 31.54 0.86 -3.46
C LEU A 159 30.91 -0.33 -4.19
N THR A 160 31.67 -1.42 -4.31
CA THR A 160 31.16 -2.68 -4.86
C THR A 160 31.07 -3.69 -3.72
N VAL A 161 29.86 -4.18 -3.46
CA VAL A 161 29.59 -5.17 -2.42
C VAL A 161 29.04 -6.42 -3.09
N SER A 162 29.61 -7.59 -2.77
CA SER A 162 29.17 -8.86 -3.33
C SER A 162 29.07 -9.97 -2.29
N TYR A 163 27.97 -10.71 -2.35
CA TYR A 163 27.69 -11.92 -1.59
C TYR A 163 27.92 -13.14 -2.50
N GLY A 164 29.19 -13.43 -2.79
CA GLY A 164 29.59 -14.56 -3.63
C GLY A 164 29.15 -14.39 -5.10
N LYS A 165 27.92 -14.81 -5.42
CA LYS A 165 27.33 -14.69 -6.77
C LYS A 165 26.36 -13.52 -6.91
N CYS A 166 25.91 -12.95 -5.79
CA CYS A 166 24.90 -11.90 -5.78
C CYS A 166 25.55 -10.56 -5.41
N ASP A 167 25.55 -9.61 -6.34
CA ASP A 167 26.04 -8.26 -6.08
C ASP A 167 24.96 -7.39 -5.45
N VAL A 168 25.36 -6.41 -4.65
CA VAL A 168 24.50 -5.36 -4.11
C VAL A 168 24.57 -4.15 -5.04
N TYR A 169 23.41 -3.72 -5.52
CA TYR A 169 23.25 -2.53 -6.34
C TYR A 169 22.46 -1.47 -5.56
N HIS A 170 21.40 -0.93 -6.17
CA HIS A 170 20.54 0.12 -5.61
C HIS A 170 19.09 -0.36 -5.56
N GLY A 171 18.79 -1.24 -4.61
CA GLY A 171 17.43 -1.76 -4.37
C GLY A 171 17.14 -3.13 -4.98
N ASN A 172 18.16 -3.86 -5.46
CA ASN A 172 17.97 -5.25 -5.87
C ASN A 172 17.59 -6.12 -4.66
N VAL A 173 16.87 -7.21 -4.94
CA VAL A 173 16.38 -8.13 -3.92
C VAL A 173 17.40 -9.23 -3.67
N LEU A 174 17.68 -9.51 -2.40
CA LEU A 174 18.52 -10.61 -1.92
C LEU A 174 17.75 -11.49 -0.92
N ASP A 175 18.09 -12.77 -0.88
CA ASP A 175 17.61 -13.66 0.16
C ASP A 175 18.51 -13.54 1.40
N ALA A 176 17.91 -13.62 2.59
CA ALA A 176 18.69 -13.55 3.83
C ALA A 176 19.77 -14.65 3.92
N ALA A 177 19.54 -15.83 3.31
CA ALA A 177 20.54 -16.90 3.18
C ALA A 177 21.83 -16.47 2.47
N ASP A 178 21.74 -15.60 1.47
CA ASP A 178 22.93 -15.13 0.75
C ASP A 178 23.79 -14.23 1.63
N THR A 179 23.17 -13.59 2.63
CA THR A 179 23.82 -12.69 3.58
C THR A 179 24.39 -13.39 4.81
N ILE A 180 24.38 -14.73 4.89
CA ILE A 180 24.93 -15.48 6.05
C ILE A 180 26.41 -15.14 6.29
N LYS A 181 27.20 -15.11 5.21
CA LYS A 181 28.63 -14.82 5.26
C LYS A 181 28.87 -13.33 5.03
N ARG A 182 29.99 -12.82 5.55
CA ARG A 182 30.46 -11.45 5.27
C ARG A 182 30.58 -11.21 3.76
N PRO A 183 30.14 -10.04 3.25
CA PRO A 183 30.32 -9.71 1.84
C PRO A 183 31.78 -9.41 1.51
N SER A 184 32.14 -9.59 0.25
CA SER A 184 33.34 -9.01 -0.32
C SER A 184 33.06 -7.55 -0.65
N VAL A 185 33.89 -6.65 -0.13
CA VAL A 185 33.70 -5.20 -0.29
C VAL A 185 34.94 -4.62 -0.93
N ALA A 186 34.78 -4.10 -2.14
CA ALA A 186 35.81 -3.37 -2.86
C ALA A 186 35.47 -1.87 -2.83
N ILE A 187 36.44 -1.07 -2.37
CA ILE A 187 36.31 0.38 -2.22
C ILE A 187 37.29 1.03 -3.18
N GLU A 188 36.82 1.96 -4.01
CA GLU A 188 37.68 2.76 -4.88
C GLU A 188 38.68 3.59 -4.06
N SER A 189 39.96 3.59 -4.44
CA SER A 189 40.97 4.49 -3.85
C SER A 189 40.81 5.91 -4.41
N VAL A 190 40.62 6.87 -3.51
CA VAL A 190 40.35 8.28 -3.86
C VAL A 190 41.51 9.20 -3.44
N GLY A 191 42.58 8.62 -2.87
CA GLY A 191 43.73 9.32 -2.31
C GLY A 191 43.75 9.18 -0.79
N GLY A 192 44.87 9.51 -0.13
CA GLY A 192 45.08 9.21 1.30
C GLY A 192 43.95 9.60 2.27
N GLY A 193 43.98 8.99 3.45
CA GLY A 193 42.95 9.09 4.48
C GLY A 193 42.41 7.71 4.84
N PHE A 194 41.30 7.71 5.57
CA PHE A 194 40.67 6.51 6.08
C PHE A 194 39.19 6.48 5.72
N THR A 195 38.65 5.28 5.66
CA THR A 195 37.27 5.00 5.32
C THR A 195 36.66 4.12 6.40
N SER A 196 35.40 4.34 6.74
CA SER A 196 34.64 3.55 7.71
C SER A 196 33.37 3.04 7.05
N LEU A 197 33.10 1.75 7.20
CA LEU A 197 31.94 1.06 6.64
C LEU A 197 30.94 0.73 7.74
N LEU A 198 29.70 1.17 7.57
CA LEU A 198 28.57 0.80 8.41
C LEU A 198 27.54 0.05 7.58
N VAL A 199 26.99 -1.03 8.14
CA VAL A 199 25.93 -1.83 7.51
C VAL A 199 24.75 -1.90 8.46
N LEU A 200 23.59 -1.48 7.93
CA LEU A 200 22.39 -1.19 8.71
C LEU A 200 21.18 -1.82 8.05
N ASN A 201 20.20 -2.18 8.87
CA ASN A 201 18.86 -2.52 8.41
C ASN A 201 17.89 -1.46 8.94
N LEU A 202 17.35 -0.65 8.03
CA LEU A 202 16.47 0.47 8.38
C LEU A 202 15.13 0.00 8.98
N ASP A 203 14.66 -1.17 8.55
CA ASP A 203 13.34 -1.69 8.89
C ASP A 203 13.43 -2.85 9.90
N GLY A 204 14.63 -3.18 10.38
CA GLY A 204 14.94 -4.40 11.15
C GLY A 204 14.69 -4.31 12.65
N ASN A 205 14.31 -3.14 13.17
CA ASN A 205 14.20 -2.93 14.61
C ASN A 205 12.79 -3.28 15.13
N PRO A 206 12.64 -4.26 16.04
CA PRO A 206 11.35 -4.63 16.59
C PRO A 206 10.92 -3.77 17.79
N TYR A 207 11.79 -2.92 18.34
CA TYR A 207 11.56 -2.21 19.61
C TYR A 207 11.17 -0.74 19.44
N SER A 208 11.68 -0.08 18.40
CA SER A 208 11.44 1.34 18.13
C SER A 208 11.33 1.59 16.62
N GLU A 209 10.50 2.57 16.25
CA GLU A 209 10.20 2.89 14.85
C GLU A 209 11.27 3.78 14.19
N SER A 210 12.08 4.49 14.98
CA SER A 210 12.98 5.54 14.52
C SER A 210 14.47 5.18 14.58
N GLU A 211 14.80 3.96 15.00
CA GLU A 211 16.18 3.51 15.16
C GLU A 211 16.43 2.29 14.30
N GLU A 212 17.63 2.19 13.76
CA GLU A 212 18.02 1.13 12.86
C GLU A 212 18.70 -0.02 13.61
N LEU A 213 18.84 -1.16 12.92
CA LEU A 213 19.61 -2.28 13.43
C LEU A 213 21.01 -2.30 12.80
N LEU A 214 22.06 -2.26 13.63
CA LEU A 214 23.45 -2.29 13.18
C LEU A 214 23.96 -3.73 12.99
N HIS A 215 24.22 -4.06 11.73
CA HIS A 215 24.68 -5.38 11.33
C HIS A 215 26.20 -5.51 11.34
N TRP A 216 26.92 -4.47 10.89
CA TRP A 216 28.37 -4.51 10.79
C TRP A 216 28.96 -3.10 10.86
N MET A 217 30.08 -2.93 11.57
CA MET A 217 30.78 -1.66 11.67
C MET A 217 32.29 -1.90 11.68
N VAL A 218 32.95 -1.39 10.65
CA VAL A 218 34.41 -1.42 10.49
C VAL A 218 34.93 -0.01 10.31
N LEU A 219 35.93 0.35 11.11
CA LEU A 219 36.51 1.69 11.13
C LEU A 219 37.93 1.71 10.59
N ASN A 220 38.41 2.89 10.22
CA ASN A 220 39.81 3.15 9.91
C ASN A 220 40.40 2.23 8.83
N ILE A 221 39.62 1.90 7.80
CA ILE A 221 40.09 1.17 6.63
C ILE A 221 40.97 2.14 5.83
N GLU A 222 42.24 1.81 5.64
CA GLU A 222 43.15 2.63 4.85
C GLU A 222 42.73 2.68 3.38
N ASP A 223 42.87 3.83 2.74
CA ASP A 223 42.51 4.02 1.33
C ASP A 223 43.25 3.01 0.43
N GLY A 224 42.50 2.31 -0.43
CA GLY A 224 43.03 1.29 -1.34
C GLY A 224 43.35 -0.07 -0.71
N LYS A 225 43.10 -0.28 0.60
CA LYS A 225 43.25 -1.57 1.26
C LYS A 225 41.92 -2.30 1.42
N GLU A 226 42.01 -3.60 1.71
CA GLU A 226 40.85 -4.44 2.01
C GLU A 226 40.21 -4.06 3.35
N VAL A 227 38.90 -4.28 3.47
CA VAL A 227 38.12 -4.00 4.69
C VAL A 227 38.67 -4.73 5.92
N ALA A 228 39.32 -5.88 5.73
CA ALA A 228 39.94 -6.65 6.82
C ALA A 228 41.08 -5.91 7.55
N THR A 229 41.65 -4.86 6.94
CA THR A 229 42.69 -4.03 7.57
C THR A 229 42.13 -3.01 8.56
N GLY A 230 40.83 -2.74 8.49
CA GLY A 230 40.14 -1.85 9.41
C GLY A 230 39.93 -2.47 10.79
N THR A 231 39.56 -1.63 11.75
CA THR A 231 39.19 -2.03 13.11
C THR A 231 37.71 -2.39 13.15
N GLU A 232 37.39 -3.69 13.29
CA GLU A 232 36.02 -4.18 13.47
C GLU A 232 35.51 -3.84 14.88
N VAL A 233 34.50 -2.97 14.97
CA VAL A 233 33.88 -2.54 16.25
C VAL A 233 32.64 -3.36 16.54
N VAL A 234 31.82 -3.59 15.52
CA VAL A 234 30.61 -4.42 15.61
C VAL A 234 30.77 -5.56 14.62
N PRO A 235 30.82 -6.83 15.08
CA PRO A 235 30.98 -7.98 14.22
C PRO A 235 29.75 -8.18 13.34
N TYR A 236 30.02 -8.61 12.11
CA TYR A 236 29.00 -8.87 11.10
C TYR A 236 27.95 -9.87 11.58
N ILE A 237 26.69 -9.56 11.30
CA ILE A 237 25.57 -10.50 11.37
C ILE A 237 24.76 -10.41 10.08
N GLN A 238 24.25 -11.55 9.62
CA GLN A 238 23.37 -11.62 8.45
C GLN A 238 22.16 -10.70 8.58
N ALA A 239 21.51 -10.37 7.46
CA ALA A 239 20.27 -9.63 7.49
C ALA A 239 19.18 -10.42 8.24
N LEU A 240 18.36 -9.72 9.04
CA LEU A 240 17.33 -10.30 9.90
C LEU A 240 15.93 -9.72 9.61
N PRO A 241 15.40 -9.82 8.37
CA PRO A 241 14.00 -9.49 8.12
C PRO A 241 13.09 -10.47 8.87
N PHE A 242 12.08 -9.99 9.60
CA PHE A 242 11.17 -10.88 10.32
C PHE A 242 10.13 -11.51 9.40
N LYS A 243 9.56 -12.64 9.81
CA LYS A 243 8.54 -13.30 9.00
C LYS A 243 7.27 -12.44 8.99
N GLY A 244 6.86 -12.00 7.80
CA GLY A 244 5.63 -11.23 7.60
C GLY A 244 5.77 -9.70 7.67
N THR A 245 6.99 -9.17 7.86
CA THR A 245 7.26 -7.72 7.80
C THR A 245 7.55 -7.21 6.39
N GLY A 246 7.75 -8.10 5.42
CA GLY A 246 7.97 -7.77 4.01
C GLY A 246 9.45 -7.59 3.68
N PHE A 247 9.75 -6.61 2.83
CA PHE A 247 11.11 -6.31 2.38
C PHE A 247 11.79 -5.34 3.34
N HIS A 248 13.01 -5.66 3.75
CA HIS A 248 13.82 -4.81 4.60
C HIS A 248 14.93 -4.14 3.79
N ARG A 249 15.15 -2.84 4.00
CA ARG A 249 16.23 -2.08 3.34
C ARG A 249 17.54 -2.30 4.07
N PHE A 250 18.44 -3.04 3.42
CA PHE A 250 19.77 -3.37 3.93
C PHE A 250 20.82 -2.47 3.28
N VAL A 251 21.36 -1.54 4.06
CA VAL A 251 22.12 -0.38 3.58
C VAL A 251 23.57 -0.48 4.02
N PHE A 252 24.47 -0.19 3.09
CA PHE A 252 25.91 -0.03 3.28
C PHE A 252 26.23 1.44 3.13
N VAL A 253 26.70 2.07 4.22
CA VAL A 253 27.11 3.48 4.21
C VAL A 253 28.61 3.55 4.41
N LEU A 254 29.26 4.29 3.53
CA LEU A 254 30.70 4.51 3.55
C LEU A 254 31.00 5.96 3.96
N PHE A 255 31.67 6.13 5.09
CA PHE A 255 32.18 7.42 5.53
C PHE A 255 33.67 7.54 5.26
N ARG A 256 34.12 8.75 4.97
CA ARG A 256 35.52 9.08 4.76
C ARG A 256 35.95 10.15 5.74
N HIS A 257 37.17 10.02 6.24
CA HIS A 257 37.77 10.89 7.24
C HIS A 257 39.30 10.96 7.08
N GLN A 258 39.92 12.04 7.57
CA GLN A 258 41.36 12.28 7.36
C GLN A 258 42.24 11.67 8.45
N GLN A 259 41.72 11.63 9.69
CA GLN A 259 42.44 11.15 10.86
C GLN A 259 41.76 9.90 11.41
N PRO A 260 42.50 8.94 11.96
CA PRO A 260 41.92 7.73 12.54
C PRO A 260 40.98 8.10 13.70
N ILE A 261 39.77 7.55 13.66
CA ILE A 261 38.72 7.80 14.65
C ILE A 261 38.58 6.60 15.58
N ASN A 262 38.21 6.85 16.83
CA ASN A 262 37.98 5.80 17.81
C ASN A 262 36.54 5.86 18.34
N PHE A 263 35.74 4.86 17.96
CA PHE A 263 34.36 4.69 18.44
C PHE A 263 34.20 3.47 19.33
N SER A 264 35.14 3.27 20.25
CA SER A 264 35.07 2.18 21.24
C SER A 264 33.79 2.19 22.08
N ALA A 265 33.13 3.34 22.22
CA ALA A 265 31.84 3.47 22.92
C ALA A 265 30.70 2.67 22.26
N TYR A 266 30.78 2.45 20.95
CA TYR A 266 29.80 1.70 20.16
C TYR A 266 30.12 0.20 20.06
N LYS A 267 31.16 -0.27 20.76
CA LYS A 267 31.45 -1.69 20.86
C LYS A 267 30.30 -2.41 21.57
N LEU A 268 29.89 -3.55 21.03
CA LEU A 268 28.81 -4.34 21.61
C LEU A 268 29.15 -4.75 23.06
N LYS A 269 28.23 -4.43 23.98
CA LYS A 269 28.31 -4.84 25.40
C LYS A 269 27.80 -6.26 25.62
N SER A 270 26.81 -6.68 24.82
CA SER A 270 26.26 -8.04 24.79
C SER A 270 26.02 -8.48 23.35
N ASN A 271 25.75 -9.77 23.15
CA ASN A 271 25.43 -10.33 21.83
C ASN A 271 23.92 -10.26 21.52
N ASP A 272 23.14 -9.53 22.32
CA ASP A 272 21.69 -9.44 22.14
C ASP A 272 21.35 -8.52 20.95
N LEU A 273 20.15 -8.70 20.39
CA LEU A 273 19.66 -7.83 19.32
C LEU A 273 19.51 -6.38 19.81
N SER A 274 19.11 -6.18 21.07
CA SER A 274 18.92 -4.86 21.67
C SER A 274 20.22 -4.05 21.76
N ALA A 275 21.36 -4.71 21.94
CA ALA A 275 22.67 -4.04 21.98
C ALA A 275 23.12 -3.53 20.60
N ARG A 276 22.45 -3.95 19.52
CA ARG A 276 22.71 -3.54 18.13
C ARG A 276 21.77 -2.45 17.63
N ILE A 277 20.81 -2.01 18.45
CA ILE A 277 19.97 -0.87 18.12
C ILE A 277 20.86 0.36 18.03
N PHE A 278 20.72 1.11 16.95
CA PHE A 278 21.60 2.19 16.62
C PHE A 278 20.81 3.32 15.95
N SER A 279 21.17 4.56 16.25
CA SER A 279 20.59 5.73 15.58
C SER A 279 21.65 6.41 14.74
N MET A 280 21.56 6.23 13.43
CA MET A 280 22.47 6.86 12.46
C MET A 280 22.48 8.37 12.55
N ARG A 281 21.29 8.95 12.71
CA ARG A 281 21.11 10.38 12.82
C ARG A 281 21.86 10.98 14.01
N HIS A 282 21.76 10.35 15.18
CA HIS A 282 22.47 10.79 16.38
C HIS A 282 23.98 10.61 16.21
N PHE A 283 24.40 9.42 15.76
CA PHE A 283 25.80 9.12 15.50
C PHE A 283 26.46 10.11 14.54
N TYR A 284 25.80 10.43 13.43
CA TYR A 284 26.35 11.38 12.46
C TYR A 284 26.40 12.79 13.04
N LYS A 285 25.38 13.20 13.81
CA LYS A 285 25.33 14.55 14.38
C LYS A 285 26.46 14.82 15.38
N GLU A 286 26.83 13.82 16.17
CA GLU A 286 27.97 13.91 17.09
C GLU A 286 29.33 14.00 16.37
N ASN A 287 29.42 13.40 15.18
CA ASN A 287 30.69 13.20 14.47
C ASN A 287 30.79 13.98 13.15
N GLU A 288 29.92 14.98 12.95
CA GLU A 288 29.80 15.77 11.71
C GLU A 288 31.13 16.46 11.31
N SER A 289 31.96 16.83 12.30
CA SER A 289 33.25 17.48 12.06
C SER A 289 34.34 16.55 11.54
N SER A 290 34.23 15.24 11.81
CA SER A 290 35.26 14.26 11.48
C SER A 290 34.85 13.30 10.36
N LEU A 291 33.55 12.98 10.25
CA LEU A 291 32.98 12.05 9.29
C LEU A 291 32.24 12.77 8.16
N THR A 292 32.52 12.39 6.93
CA THR A 292 31.74 12.82 5.77
C THR A 292 31.29 11.61 4.96
N PRO A 293 30.00 11.47 4.63
CA PRO A 293 29.53 10.36 3.82
C PRO A 293 30.06 10.47 2.39
N SER A 294 30.54 9.35 1.85
CA SER A 294 31.23 9.26 0.57
C SER A 294 30.48 8.39 -0.44
N SER A 295 29.93 7.27 0.03
CA SER A 295 29.24 6.30 -0.81
C SER A 295 28.12 5.62 -0.04
N ILE A 296 27.14 5.11 -0.78
CA ILE A 296 26.03 4.34 -0.25
C ILE A 296 25.57 3.32 -1.28
N ALA A 297 25.31 2.10 -0.82
CA ALA A 297 24.69 1.05 -1.60
C ALA A 297 23.62 0.38 -0.74
N PHE A 298 22.55 -0.14 -1.35
CA PHE A 298 21.54 -0.86 -0.58
C PHE A 298 20.85 -1.93 -1.39
N SER A 299 20.37 -2.95 -0.69
CA SER A 299 19.54 -4.02 -1.25
C SER A 299 18.26 -4.14 -0.42
N GLN A 300 17.26 -4.80 -1.00
CA GLN A 300 16.09 -5.25 -0.27
C GLN A 300 16.30 -6.70 0.12
N VAL A 301 16.04 -7.07 1.37
CA VAL A 301 16.18 -8.44 1.84
C VAL A 301 14.84 -9.02 2.25
N ILE A 302 14.57 -10.26 1.84
CA ILE A 302 13.36 -11.01 2.19
C ILE A 302 13.66 -12.03 3.30
N TRP A 303 12.66 -12.29 4.14
CA TRP A 303 12.69 -13.38 5.11
C TRP A 303 12.87 -14.76 4.48
N ASP A 304 13.71 -15.57 5.13
CA ASP A 304 13.89 -16.98 4.85
C ASP A 304 14.04 -17.80 6.15
N MET A 305 14.19 -19.12 6.02
CA MET A 305 14.39 -20.00 7.18
C MET A 305 15.76 -19.82 7.86
N SER A 306 16.75 -19.20 7.20
CA SER A 306 18.06 -18.93 7.80
C SER A 306 17.95 -17.90 8.92
N VAL A 307 17.07 -16.90 8.77
CA VAL A 307 16.80 -15.87 9.79
C VAL A 307 16.38 -16.51 11.11
N ASN A 308 15.51 -17.52 11.07
CA ASN A 308 15.07 -18.20 12.30
C ASN A 308 16.25 -18.85 13.05
N LYS A 309 17.20 -19.45 12.33
CA LYS A 309 18.42 -20.02 12.93
C LYS A 309 19.29 -18.93 13.54
N ALA A 310 19.44 -17.80 12.86
CA ALA A 310 20.22 -16.67 13.36
C ALA A 310 19.59 -16.03 14.61
N LEU A 311 18.26 -15.84 14.63
CA LEU A 311 17.54 -15.33 15.80
C LEU A 311 17.64 -16.27 16.99
N HIS A 312 17.53 -17.59 16.76
CA HIS A 312 17.71 -18.58 17.81
C HIS A 312 19.15 -18.59 18.35
N ALA A 313 20.16 -18.38 17.50
CA ALA A 313 21.55 -18.24 17.92
C ALA A 313 21.80 -16.98 18.77
N LEU A 314 21.01 -15.92 18.56
CA LEU A 314 20.96 -14.73 19.41
C LEU A 314 20.12 -14.93 20.69
N GLY A 315 19.55 -16.12 20.92
CA GLY A 315 18.71 -16.40 22.09
C GLY A 315 17.27 -15.88 22.01
N MET A 316 16.82 -15.41 20.84
CA MET A 316 15.44 -14.95 20.64
C MET A 316 14.59 -16.01 19.93
N LYS A 317 13.28 -16.02 20.22
CA LYS A 317 12.30 -16.78 19.44
C LYS A 317 11.99 -16.00 18.16
N ALA A 318 11.87 -16.69 17.03
CA ALA A 318 11.49 -16.06 15.76
C ALA A 318 10.05 -15.52 15.83
N PRO A 319 9.82 -14.20 15.79
CA PRO A 319 8.49 -13.64 15.79
C PRO A 319 7.80 -13.85 14.44
N LEU A 320 6.47 -14.00 14.47
CA LEU A 320 5.61 -14.04 13.30
C LEU A 320 4.77 -12.77 13.29
N TYR A 321 4.87 -12.00 12.22
CA TYR A 321 4.03 -10.84 11.97
C TYR A 321 2.99 -11.21 10.92
N GLU A 322 1.79 -10.67 11.08
CA GLU A 322 0.72 -10.75 10.10
C GLU A 322 0.20 -9.35 9.84
N TYR A 323 -0.10 -9.05 8.58
CA TYR A 323 -0.65 -7.76 8.22
C TYR A 323 -2.11 -7.66 8.67
N GLU A 324 -2.38 -6.83 9.67
CA GLU A 324 -3.73 -6.52 10.10
C GLU A 324 -4.35 -5.47 9.18
N TYR A 325 -5.32 -5.89 8.37
CA TYR A 325 -6.12 -4.95 7.58
C TYR A 325 -7.00 -4.10 8.49
N ARG A 326 -7.12 -2.81 8.17
CA ARG A 326 -8.08 -1.93 8.85
C ARG A 326 -9.48 -2.54 8.75
N PRO A 327 -10.22 -2.63 9.87
CA PRO A 327 -11.56 -3.19 9.84
C PRO A 327 -12.44 -2.38 8.88
N PRO A 328 -13.36 -3.03 8.14
CA PRO A 328 -14.24 -2.33 7.23
C PRO A 328 -15.08 -1.32 8.01
N LEU A 329 -15.25 -0.13 7.44
CA LEU A 329 -16.09 0.91 8.03
C LEU A 329 -17.54 0.42 8.12
N LYS A 330 -18.06 0.29 9.33
CA LYS A 330 -19.46 -0.10 9.59
C LYS A 330 -20.24 1.10 10.12
N MET A 331 -21.46 1.28 9.63
CA MET A 331 -22.40 2.21 10.27
C MET A 331 -22.87 1.62 11.60
N PRO A 332 -23.22 2.44 12.61
CA PRO A 332 -23.81 1.93 13.85
C PRO A 332 -25.12 1.20 13.54
N GLN A 333 -25.32 0.04 14.17
CA GLN A 333 -26.53 -0.75 14.02
C GLN A 333 -27.73 0.06 14.54
N LYS A 334 -28.76 0.15 13.70
CA LYS A 334 -30.08 0.70 14.05
C LYS A 334 -31.09 -0.43 14.10
N GLU A 335 -32.01 -0.37 15.05
CA GLU A 335 -33.15 -1.30 15.11
C GLU A 335 -33.98 -1.22 13.82
N PHE A 336 -34.23 0.00 13.35
CA PHE A 336 -34.96 0.27 12.12
C PHE A 336 -34.13 1.18 11.21
N PRO A 337 -33.41 0.62 10.22
CA PRO A 337 -32.73 1.41 9.21
C PRO A 337 -33.72 2.30 8.45
N ASN A 338 -33.40 3.60 8.32
CA ASN A 338 -34.24 4.56 7.58
C ASN A 338 -34.51 4.15 6.13
N LYS A 339 -33.55 3.43 5.52
CA LYS A 339 -33.68 2.81 4.21
C LYS A 339 -33.72 1.31 4.38
N ALA A 340 -34.66 0.64 3.70
CA ALA A 340 -34.74 -0.81 3.69
C ALA A 340 -33.38 -1.41 3.25
N GLN A 341 -32.78 -2.20 4.12
CA GLN A 341 -31.56 -2.95 3.83
C GLN A 341 -31.90 -4.43 3.68
N PRO A 342 -31.16 -5.20 2.86
CA PRO A 342 -31.26 -6.66 2.85
C PRO A 342 -30.97 -7.21 4.24
N PHE A 343 -31.93 -7.92 4.83
CA PHE A 343 -31.86 -8.34 6.23
C PHE A 343 -30.66 -9.27 6.50
N ASP A 344 -30.32 -10.12 5.53
CA ASP A 344 -29.22 -11.08 5.59
C ASP A 344 -27.88 -10.36 5.65
N LEU A 345 -27.62 -9.46 4.69
CA LEU A 345 -26.37 -8.68 4.63
C LEU A 345 -26.25 -7.71 5.80
N TYR A 346 -27.36 -7.06 6.18
CA TYR A 346 -27.36 -6.08 7.26
C TYR A 346 -27.08 -6.72 8.61
N LEU A 347 -27.78 -7.81 8.94
CA LEU A 347 -27.56 -8.48 10.22
C LEU A 347 -26.20 -9.17 10.26
N ASP A 348 -25.76 -9.77 9.15
CA ASP A 348 -24.44 -10.41 9.07
C ASP A 348 -23.27 -9.45 9.34
N GLN A 349 -23.40 -8.16 9.04
CA GLN A 349 -22.36 -7.15 9.34
C GLN A 349 -22.07 -7.02 10.84
N PHE A 350 -23.06 -7.27 11.69
CA PHE A 350 -22.96 -7.10 13.15
C PHE A 350 -22.88 -8.42 13.91
N ARG A 351 -22.81 -9.56 13.21
CA ARG A 351 -22.60 -10.85 13.86
C ARG A 351 -21.16 -10.94 14.35
N ASP A 352 -20.99 -11.54 15.53
CA ASP A 352 -19.66 -11.83 16.06
C ASP A 352 -18.90 -12.78 15.13
N PRO A 353 -17.66 -12.44 14.73
CA PRO A 353 -16.87 -13.28 13.84
C PRO A 353 -16.73 -14.72 14.32
N LEU A 354 -16.52 -14.93 15.63
CA LEU A 354 -16.38 -16.25 16.25
C LEU A 354 -17.63 -17.13 16.06
N VAL A 355 -18.83 -16.53 16.13
CA VAL A 355 -20.08 -17.27 15.92
C VAL A 355 -20.21 -17.68 14.46
N VAL A 356 -19.85 -16.77 13.54
CA VAL A 356 -19.87 -17.05 12.10
C VAL A 356 -18.88 -18.16 11.75
N GLU A 357 -17.66 -18.10 12.28
CA GLU A 357 -16.64 -19.13 12.08
C GLU A 357 -17.08 -20.48 12.63
N ALA A 358 -17.69 -20.52 13.81
CA ALA A 358 -18.23 -21.76 14.40
C ALA A 358 -19.36 -22.36 13.54
N GLU A 359 -20.25 -21.54 12.97
CA GLU A 359 -21.29 -22.00 12.03
C GLU A 359 -20.68 -22.58 10.75
N LEU A 360 -19.67 -21.91 10.19
CA LEU A 360 -18.97 -22.37 8.98
C LEU A 360 -18.20 -23.66 9.25
N LEU A 361 -17.54 -23.78 10.41
CA LEU A 361 -16.85 -25.01 10.83
C LEU A 361 -17.84 -26.17 10.97
N LYS A 362 -18.95 -25.99 11.70
CA LYS A 362 -20.00 -27.02 11.82
C LYS A 362 -20.54 -27.45 10.46
N ARG A 363 -20.69 -26.51 9.54
CA ARG A 363 -21.15 -26.79 8.17
C ARG A 363 -20.09 -27.55 7.38
N ARG A 364 -18.82 -27.17 7.50
CA ARG A 364 -17.68 -27.86 6.88
C ARG A 364 -17.62 -29.32 7.37
N LEU A 365 -17.70 -29.53 8.68
CA LEU A 365 -17.72 -30.84 9.31
C LEU A 365 -18.90 -31.72 8.85
N ARG A 366 -20.06 -31.11 8.55
CA ARG A 366 -21.21 -31.84 7.99
C ARG A 366 -20.98 -32.28 6.54
N MET A 367 -20.20 -31.52 5.78
CA MET A 367 -19.89 -31.82 4.38
C MET A 367 -18.71 -32.78 4.24
N SER A 368 -17.76 -32.76 5.18
CA SER A 368 -16.61 -33.66 5.20
C SER A 368 -17.03 -35.10 5.50
N ARG A 369 -16.39 -36.04 4.81
CA ARG A 369 -16.40 -37.46 5.13
C ARG A 369 -15.06 -37.83 5.76
N VAL A 370 -14.97 -39.00 6.39
CA VAL A 370 -13.75 -39.48 7.07
C VAL A 370 -12.52 -39.44 6.14
N ASP A 371 -12.70 -39.78 4.87
CA ASP A 371 -11.59 -39.88 3.91
C ASP A 371 -11.44 -38.67 2.97
N GLN A 372 -12.42 -37.74 2.96
CA GLN A 372 -12.47 -36.66 1.98
C GLN A 372 -13.04 -35.36 2.59
N GLY A 373 -12.27 -34.28 2.47
CA GLY A 373 -12.73 -32.93 2.77
C GLY A 373 -13.78 -32.43 1.77
N PRO A 374 -14.49 -31.34 2.09
CA PRO A 374 -15.47 -30.75 1.18
C PRO A 374 -14.80 -30.22 -0.08
N GLN A 375 -15.31 -30.59 -1.25
CA GLN A 375 -14.82 -30.11 -2.54
C GLN A 375 -15.71 -29.00 -3.07
N GLN A 376 -15.09 -27.88 -3.47
CA GLN A 376 -15.80 -26.76 -4.06
C GLN A 376 -16.43 -27.18 -5.41
N PRO A 377 -17.72 -26.89 -5.65
CA PRO A 377 -18.34 -27.16 -6.94
C PRO A 377 -17.71 -26.30 -8.04
N LYS A 378 -17.54 -26.89 -9.23
CA LYS A 378 -16.94 -26.22 -10.41
C LYS A 378 -17.70 -24.98 -10.86
N TYR A 379 -19.03 -24.97 -10.68
CA TYR A 379 -19.90 -23.87 -11.09
C TYR A 379 -20.67 -23.32 -9.88
N PRO A 380 -20.83 -21.98 -9.78
CA PRO A 380 -21.55 -21.36 -8.66
C PRO A 380 -23.01 -21.84 -8.53
N ASP A 381 -23.68 -22.08 -9.65
CA ASP A 381 -25.02 -22.64 -9.67
C ASP A 381 -25.24 -23.46 -10.96
N MET A 382 -25.32 -24.78 -10.84
CA MET A 382 -25.54 -25.69 -11.97
C MET A 382 -26.96 -25.60 -12.53
N SER A 383 -27.94 -25.22 -11.70
CA SER A 383 -29.36 -25.13 -12.07
C SER A 383 -29.90 -23.70 -11.94
N TYR A 384 -29.10 -22.72 -12.37
CA TYR A 384 -29.39 -21.29 -12.24
C TYR A 384 -30.81 -20.88 -12.67
N ALA A 385 -31.26 -21.36 -13.84
CA ALA A 385 -32.58 -21.01 -14.37
C ALA A 385 -33.74 -21.52 -13.51
N GLU A 386 -33.57 -22.67 -12.87
CA GLU A 386 -34.58 -23.24 -11.97
C GLU A 386 -34.53 -22.58 -10.60
N ASN A 387 -33.32 -22.44 -10.03
CA ASN A 387 -33.12 -21.86 -8.72
C ASN A 387 -33.57 -20.40 -8.67
N LYS A 388 -33.33 -19.62 -9.74
CA LYS A 388 -33.82 -18.24 -9.87
C LYS A 388 -35.35 -18.13 -9.89
N LYS A 389 -36.06 -19.17 -10.34
CA LYS A 389 -37.53 -19.22 -10.34
C LYS A 389 -38.10 -19.72 -9.01
N LYS A 390 -37.43 -20.71 -8.40
CA LYS A 390 -37.90 -21.41 -7.19
C LYS A 390 -37.50 -20.70 -5.89
N LEU A 391 -36.29 -20.17 -5.80
CA LEU A 391 -35.74 -19.59 -4.58
C LEU A 391 -36.00 -18.08 -4.50
N PRO A 392 -36.23 -17.53 -3.29
CA PRO A 392 -36.10 -16.11 -3.03
C PRO A 392 -34.73 -15.58 -3.42
N ALA A 393 -34.66 -14.32 -3.87
CA ALA A 393 -33.44 -13.70 -4.38
C ALA A 393 -32.25 -13.80 -3.41
N TRP A 394 -32.47 -13.62 -2.10
CA TRP A 394 -31.41 -13.70 -1.09
C TRP A 394 -30.88 -15.13 -0.89
N GLN A 395 -31.74 -16.16 -0.97
CA GLN A 395 -31.31 -17.56 -0.87
C GLN A 395 -30.51 -17.97 -2.10
N HIS A 396 -30.93 -17.49 -3.27
CA HIS A 396 -30.22 -17.73 -4.53
C HIS A 396 -28.84 -17.06 -4.52
N ALA A 397 -28.75 -15.79 -4.10
CA ALA A 397 -27.48 -15.08 -3.95
C ALA A 397 -26.55 -15.75 -2.93
N ARG A 398 -27.10 -16.21 -1.80
CA ARG A 398 -26.36 -16.95 -0.78
C ARG A 398 -25.78 -18.25 -1.33
N LEU A 399 -26.56 -19.04 -2.07
CA LEU A 399 -26.09 -20.28 -2.71
C LEU A 399 -24.92 -20.01 -3.67
N ILE A 400 -25.04 -18.99 -4.51
CA ILE A 400 -23.99 -18.61 -5.46
C ILE A 400 -22.72 -18.21 -4.71
N ASN A 401 -22.83 -17.33 -3.71
CA ASN A 401 -21.69 -16.86 -2.92
C ASN A 401 -21.03 -17.99 -2.11
N GLU A 402 -21.81 -18.96 -1.64
CA GLU A 402 -21.31 -20.14 -0.94
C GLU A 402 -20.50 -21.01 -1.89
N ASN A 403 -21.07 -21.38 -3.04
CA ASN A 403 -20.42 -22.25 -4.02
C ASN A 403 -19.21 -21.58 -4.68
N SER A 404 -19.20 -20.26 -4.84
CA SER A 404 -18.07 -19.51 -5.40
C SER A 404 -16.98 -19.18 -4.38
N ALA A 405 -17.07 -19.66 -3.13
CA ALA A 405 -16.11 -19.38 -2.06
C ALA A 405 -15.90 -17.86 -1.79
N HIS A 406 -16.95 -17.05 -1.96
CA HIS A 406 -16.82 -15.60 -1.84
C HIS A 406 -16.93 -15.13 -0.37
N GLY A 407 -16.06 -14.20 0.03
CA GLY A 407 -16.04 -13.61 1.37
C GLY A 407 -15.87 -14.68 2.47
N LYS A 408 -16.76 -14.66 3.48
CA LYS A 408 -16.74 -15.63 4.60
C LYS A 408 -16.82 -17.10 4.14
N ASN A 409 -17.42 -17.36 2.98
CA ASN A 409 -17.57 -18.71 2.46
C ASN A 409 -16.27 -19.29 1.89
N PHE A 410 -15.22 -18.47 1.74
CA PHE A 410 -13.88 -18.95 1.39
C PHE A 410 -13.41 -20.04 2.37
N ALA A 411 -13.67 -19.82 3.65
CA ALA A 411 -13.33 -20.76 4.70
C ALA A 411 -14.04 -22.12 4.53
N LEU A 412 -15.20 -22.22 3.86
CA LEU A 412 -15.90 -23.51 3.72
C LEU A 412 -15.11 -24.51 2.88
N TRP A 413 -14.32 -24.05 1.91
CA TRP A 413 -13.67 -24.91 0.92
C TRP A 413 -12.16 -24.97 1.06
N ASN A 414 -11.52 -23.89 1.53
CA ASN A 414 -10.06 -23.73 1.46
C ASN A 414 -9.34 -23.95 2.79
N ASN A 415 -10.03 -23.87 3.93
CA ASN A 415 -9.39 -24.06 5.22
C ASN A 415 -9.30 -25.56 5.56
N PRO A 416 -8.10 -26.08 5.90
CA PRO A 416 -7.96 -27.47 6.34
C PRO A 416 -8.75 -27.74 7.62
N ILE A 417 -9.08 -29.01 7.85
CA ILE A 417 -9.76 -29.52 9.08
C ILE A 417 -8.75 -30.29 9.95
N GLU A 418 -7.47 -29.92 9.87
CA GLU A 418 -6.42 -30.55 10.65
C GLU A 418 -6.51 -30.21 12.14
#